data_AF-A0A705K7V2-F1
#
_entry.id   AF-A0A705K7V2-F1
#
_cell.length_a   1.000
_cell.length_b   1.000
_cell.length_c   1.000
_cell.angle_alpha   90.00
_cell.angle_beta   90.00
_cell.angle_gamma   90.00
#
_symmetry.space_group_name_H-M   'P 1'
#
loop_
_entity.id
_entity.type
_entity.pdbx_description
1 polymer ?
#
loop_
_entity_poly.entity_id
_entity_poly.type
_entity_poly.pdbx_seq_one_letter_code
_entity_poly.pdbx_strand_id
1 'polypeptide(L)'
;MAVDIKDVEQVAQELQQKFDDFKAKNDKRVDAIEQEKGKLAGQVETLNGKLSELENLKSDLEKELLELKRPAGGAQNKLATEHKEAFVGFLRKGREDGLRDLERKALQVGTDEDGGYAVPEELDRNILNLLKDEVVMRQEATVITVGGSDYKKLVNLGGTASGWVG
;
A
#
# COMPACT_ATOMS: atom_id res chain seq x y z
N MET A 1 -58.35 64.86 9.19
CA MET A 1 -57.03 64.71 9.82
C MET A 1 -56.03 65.20 8.80
N ALA A 2 -55.59 66.45 8.91
CA ALA A 2 -54.64 67.02 7.97
C ALA A 2 -53.25 66.53 8.38
N VAL A 3 -52.59 65.80 7.49
CA VAL A 3 -51.18 65.46 7.65
C VAL A 3 -50.42 66.72 7.25
N ASP A 4 -49.80 67.39 8.21
CA ASP A 4 -49.04 68.60 7.94
C ASP A 4 -47.77 68.25 7.15
N ILE A 5 -47.33 69.14 6.26
CA ILE A 5 -46.16 68.92 5.37
C ILE A 5 -44.89 68.52 6.17
N LYS A 6 -44.79 68.99 7.42
CA LYS A 6 -43.74 68.61 8.37
C LYS A 6 -43.73 67.13 8.76
N ASP A 7 -44.90 66.49 8.89
CA ASP A 7 -45.01 65.06 9.22
C ASP A 7 -44.51 64.21 8.05
N VAL A 8 -44.77 64.64 6.81
CA VAL A 8 -44.30 63.96 5.60
C VAL A 8 -42.77 64.08 5.46
N GLU A 9 -42.19 65.24 5.77
CA GLU A 9 -40.73 65.42 5.78
C GLU A 9 -40.04 64.61 6.88
N GLN A 10 -40.63 64.52 8.07
CA GLN A 10 -40.10 63.69 9.16
C GLN A 10 -40.15 62.20 8.80
N VAL A 11 -41.27 61.72 8.24
CA VAL A 11 -41.40 60.34 7.77
C VAL A 11 -40.41 60.04 6.65
N ALA A 12 -40.16 60.98 5.74
CA ALA A 12 -39.16 60.84 4.68
C ALA A 12 -37.73 60.77 5.24
N GLN A 13 -37.40 61.59 6.25
CA GLN A 13 -36.09 61.53 6.93
C GLN A 13 -35.90 60.22 7.71
N GLU A 14 -36.93 59.73 8.42
CA GLU A 14 -36.87 58.44 9.10
C GLU A 14 -36.72 57.27 8.11
N LEU A 15 -37.42 57.33 6.97
CA LEU A 15 -37.26 56.34 5.90
C LEU A 15 -35.84 56.37 5.31
N GLN A 16 -35.27 57.55 5.11
CA GLN A 16 -33.90 57.71 4.63
C GLN A 16 -32.90 57.11 5.64
N GLN A 17 -33.03 57.43 6.92
CA GLN A 17 -32.17 56.86 7.98
C GLN A 17 -32.30 55.33 8.06
N LYS A 18 -33.53 54.79 8.03
CA LYS A 18 -33.74 53.33 8.05
C LYS A 18 -33.20 52.64 6.80
N PHE A 19 -33.24 53.31 5.65
CA PHE A 19 -32.69 52.79 4.41
C PHE A 19 -31.16 52.80 4.42
N ASP A 20 -30.54 53.84 4.95
CA ASP A 20 -29.08 53.92 5.11
C ASP A 20 -28.59 52.88 6.14
N ASP A 21 -29.32 52.69 7.25
CA ASP A 21 -29.08 51.60 8.20
C ASP A 21 -29.25 50.22 7.57
N PHE A 22 -30.25 50.05 6.70
CA PHE A 22 -30.47 48.80 5.97
C PHE A 22 -29.32 48.51 5.00
N LYS A 23 -28.87 49.51 4.22
CA LYS A 23 -27.68 49.38 3.37
C LYS A 23 -26.45 49.00 4.18
N ALA A 24 -26.17 49.72 5.26
CA ALA A 24 -25.01 49.46 6.10
C ALA A 24 -25.03 48.04 6.71
N LYS A 25 -26.20 47.54 7.11
CA LYS A 25 -26.35 46.15 7.61
C LYS A 25 -26.25 45.12 6.48
N ASN A 26 -26.79 45.42 5.30
CA ASN A 26 -26.77 44.49 4.18
C ASN A 26 -25.38 44.38 3.56
N ASP A 27 -24.65 45.49 3.42
CA ASP A 27 -23.25 45.49 2.96
C ASP A 27 -22.38 44.65 3.89
N LYS A 28 -22.51 44.84 5.21
CA LYS A 28 -21.83 43.97 6.21
C LYS A 28 -22.19 42.49 6.07
N ARG A 29 -23.45 42.18 5.75
CA ARG A 29 -23.90 40.80 5.54
C ARG A 29 -23.31 40.21 4.26
N VAL A 30 -23.24 41.00 3.19
CA VAL A 30 -22.65 40.59 1.90
C VAL A 30 -21.15 40.34 2.08
N ASP A 31 -20.42 41.26 2.72
CA ASP A 31 -18.99 41.11 3.01
C ASP A 31 -18.71 39.83 3.82
N ALA A 32 -19.52 39.56 4.85
CA ALA A 32 -19.38 38.35 5.67
C ALA A 32 -19.61 37.07 4.84
N ILE A 33 -20.63 37.06 3.97
CA ILE A 33 -20.93 35.92 3.08
C ILE A 33 -19.82 35.72 2.06
N GLU A 34 -19.26 36.79 1.48
CA GLU A 34 -18.16 36.69 0.53
C GLU A 34 -16.89 36.13 1.18
N GLN A 35 -16.58 36.57 2.41
CA GLN A 35 -15.47 36.01 3.18
C GLN A 35 -15.65 34.54 3.52
N GLU A 36 -16.85 34.13 3.96
CA GLU A 36 -17.15 32.72 4.25
C GLU A 36 -17.10 31.85 3.00
N LYS A 37 -17.66 32.32 1.88
CA LYS A 37 -17.59 31.62 0.58
C LYS A 37 -16.14 31.43 0.12
N GLY A 38 -15.29 32.44 0.23
CA GLY A 38 -13.88 32.33 -0.12
C GLY A 38 -13.14 31.29 0.74
N LYS A 39 -13.40 31.27 2.05
CA LYS A 39 -12.83 30.27 2.98
C LYS A 39 -13.31 28.85 2.65
N LEU A 40 -14.61 28.68 2.43
CA LEU A 40 -15.23 27.40 2.08
C LEU A 40 -14.70 26.87 0.74
N ALA A 41 -14.55 27.74 -0.27
CA ALA A 41 -14.00 27.36 -1.58
C ALA A 41 -12.57 26.81 -1.45
N GLY A 42 -11.69 27.50 -0.71
CA GLY A 42 -10.32 27.02 -0.48
C GLY A 42 -10.26 25.72 0.33
N GLN A 43 -11.16 25.53 1.29
CA GLN A 43 -11.29 24.27 2.03
C GLN A 43 -11.74 23.11 1.13
N VAL A 44 -12.68 23.36 0.21
CA VAL A 44 -13.14 22.35 -0.74
C VAL A 44 -12.04 21.97 -1.74
N GLU A 45 -11.27 22.95 -2.25
CA GLU A 45 -10.13 22.66 -3.14
C GLU A 45 -9.05 21.83 -2.43
N THR A 46 -8.71 22.18 -1.18
CA THR A 46 -7.73 21.41 -0.40
C THR A 46 -8.22 20.00 -0.04
N LEU A 47 -9.51 19.85 0.27
CA LEU A 47 -10.11 18.54 0.50
C LEU A 47 -10.14 17.68 -0.78
N ASN A 48 -10.46 18.26 -1.93
CA ASN A 48 -10.43 17.55 -3.20
C ASN A 48 -9.01 17.09 -3.55
N GLY A 49 -7.99 17.92 -3.33
CA GLY A 49 -6.58 17.53 -3.50
C GLY A 49 -6.20 16.33 -2.63
N LYS A 50 -6.55 16.37 -1.34
CA LYS A 50 -6.33 15.24 -0.42
C LYS A 50 -7.11 13.98 -0.82
N LEU A 51 -8.33 14.14 -1.34
CA LEU A 51 -9.12 13.00 -1.81
C LEU A 51 -8.44 12.30 -2.99
N SER A 52 -7.91 13.06 -3.94
CA SER A 52 -7.14 12.52 -5.07
C SER A 52 -5.83 11.85 -4.62
N GLU A 53 -5.13 12.41 -3.63
CA GLU A 53 -3.95 11.76 -3.03
C GLU A 53 -4.31 10.41 -2.37
N LEU A 54 -5.42 10.37 -1.61
CA LEU A 54 -5.92 9.14 -1.00
C LEU A 54 -6.36 8.10 -2.03
N GLU A 55 -6.96 8.52 -3.14
CA GLU A 55 -7.31 7.62 -4.26
C GLU A 55 -6.07 7.00 -4.90
N ASN A 56 -5.00 7.79 -5.10
CA ASN A 56 -3.73 7.29 -5.62
C ASN A 56 -3.06 6.30 -4.65
N LEU A 57 -2.97 6.65 -3.36
CA LEU A 57 -2.43 5.77 -2.32
C LEU A 57 -3.21 4.45 -2.22
N LYS A 58 -4.54 4.51 -2.31
CA LYS A 58 -5.39 3.32 -2.30
C LYS A 58 -5.11 2.43 -3.52
N SER A 59 -5.01 3.03 -4.71
CA SER A 59 -4.67 2.31 -5.95
C SER A 59 -3.32 1.59 -5.86
N ASP A 60 -2.31 2.25 -5.31
CA ASP A 60 -0.97 1.66 -5.16
C ASP A 60 -0.96 0.56 -4.11
N LEU A 61 -1.65 0.75 -2.98
CA LEU A 61 -1.80 -0.29 -1.95
C LEU A 61 -2.57 -1.51 -2.48
N GLU A 62 -3.60 -1.30 -3.30
CA GLU A 62 -4.33 -2.38 -3.96
C GLU A 62 -3.42 -3.17 -4.91
N LYS A 63 -2.56 -2.50 -5.69
CA LYS A 63 -1.57 -3.17 -6.55
C LYS A 63 -0.58 -3.99 -5.72
N GLU A 64 -0.03 -3.42 -4.64
CA GLU A 64 0.90 -4.14 -3.75
C GLU A 64 0.25 -5.36 -3.10
N LEU A 65 -0.99 -5.23 -2.61
CA LEU A 65 -1.74 -6.35 -2.06
C LEU A 65 -2.02 -7.44 -3.10
N LEU A 66 -2.25 -7.05 -4.35
CA LEU A 66 -2.50 -7.99 -5.45
C LEU A 66 -1.21 -8.71 -5.87
N GLU A 67 -0.06 -8.02 -5.85
CA GLU A 67 1.26 -8.61 -6.00
C GLU A 67 1.56 -9.61 -4.86
N LEU A 68 1.22 -9.26 -3.61
CA LEU A 68 1.45 -10.10 -2.44
C LEU A 68 0.58 -11.36 -2.43
N LYS A 69 -0.68 -11.27 -2.88
CA LYS A 69 -1.67 -12.36 -2.85
C LYS A 69 -1.59 -13.33 -4.03
N ARG A 70 -0.63 -13.17 -4.97
CA ARG A 70 -0.56 -14.02 -6.15
C ARG A 70 -0.12 -15.46 -5.78
N PRO A 71 -0.96 -16.49 -5.98
CA PRO A 71 -0.73 -17.85 -5.46
C PRO A 71 0.39 -18.65 -6.17
N ALA A 72 1.08 -18.06 -7.13
CA ALA A 72 2.16 -18.71 -7.90
C ALA A 72 3.49 -17.92 -7.90
N GLY A 73 3.65 -16.97 -6.97
CA GLY A 73 4.89 -16.23 -6.83
C GLY A 73 4.80 -15.37 -5.59
N GLY A 74 4.99 -16.00 -4.43
CA GLY A 74 5.09 -15.31 -3.15
C GLY A 74 6.08 -14.17 -3.26
N ALA A 75 5.74 -13.04 -2.64
CA ALA A 75 6.49 -11.79 -2.55
C ALA A 75 7.88 -11.91 -3.16
N GLN A 76 7.97 -11.79 -4.49
CA GLN A 76 9.28 -11.73 -5.12
C GLN A 76 9.77 -10.35 -4.73
N ASN A 77 10.46 -10.28 -3.60
CA ASN A 77 11.23 -9.10 -3.20
C ASN A 77 11.92 -8.63 -4.47
N LYS A 78 11.60 -7.43 -4.96
CA LYS A 78 12.16 -6.91 -6.22
C LYS A 78 13.69 -7.02 -6.17
N LEU A 79 14.25 -6.76 -4.99
CA LEU A 79 15.64 -6.98 -4.61
C LEU A 79 16.12 -8.44 -4.77
N ALA A 80 15.32 -9.45 -4.39
CA ALA A 80 15.68 -10.85 -4.54
C ALA A 80 15.67 -11.30 -6.02
N THR A 81 14.77 -10.74 -6.83
CA THR A 81 14.73 -11.01 -8.28
C THR A 81 15.92 -10.36 -8.98
N GLU A 82 16.20 -9.09 -8.68
CA GLU A 82 17.36 -8.35 -9.19
C GLU A 82 18.68 -9.02 -8.78
N HIS A 83 18.79 -9.48 -7.53
CA HIS A 83 19.95 -10.22 -7.05
C HIS A 83 20.12 -11.57 -7.76
N LYS A 84 19.02 -12.30 -8.01
CA LYS A 84 19.05 -13.57 -8.76
C LYS A 84 19.50 -13.35 -10.21
N GLU A 85 19.02 -12.31 -10.87
CA GLU A 85 19.42 -11.98 -12.24
C GLU A 85 20.89 -11.52 -12.32
N ALA A 86 21.33 -10.66 -11.40
CA ALA A 86 22.73 -10.24 -11.30
C ALA A 86 23.66 -11.43 -11.02
N PHE A 87 23.27 -12.32 -10.10
CA PHE A 87 24.03 -13.53 -9.76
C PHE A 87 24.13 -14.51 -10.95
N VAL A 88 23.04 -14.73 -11.69
CA VAL A 88 23.07 -15.56 -12.91
C VAL A 88 23.94 -14.91 -14.00
N GLY A 89 23.93 -13.58 -14.11
CA GLY A 89 24.82 -12.82 -14.99
C GLY A 89 26.29 -12.99 -14.64
N PHE A 90 26.63 -12.93 -13.35
CA PHE A 90 27.96 -13.19 -12.82
C PHE A 90 28.42 -14.62 -13.13
N LEU A 91 27.58 -15.63 -12.83
CA LEU A 91 27.91 -17.03 -13.09
C LEU A 91 28.15 -17.33 -14.58
N ARG A 92 27.41 -16.69 -15.48
CA ARG A 92 27.52 -16.97 -16.93
C ARG A 92 28.59 -16.14 -17.63
N LYS A 93 28.88 -14.93 -17.17
CA LYS A 93 29.70 -13.95 -17.91
C LYS A 93 30.81 -13.30 -17.08
N GLY A 94 30.93 -13.61 -15.79
CA GLY A 94 31.93 -13.04 -14.88
C GLY A 94 31.81 -11.53 -14.68
N ARG A 95 30.62 -10.95 -14.89
CA ARG A 95 30.38 -9.51 -14.70
C ARG A 95 30.04 -9.22 -13.24
N GLU A 96 30.83 -8.35 -12.59
CA GLU A 96 30.60 -7.90 -11.20
C GLU A 96 29.80 -6.60 -11.09
N ASP A 97 29.52 -5.92 -12.21
CA ASP A 97 28.82 -4.63 -12.20
C ASP A 97 27.42 -4.76 -11.57
N GLY A 98 27.24 -4.11 -10.42
CA GLY A 98 25.98 -4.04 -9.67
C GLY A 98 25.78 -5.10 -8.58
N LEU A 99 26.55 -6.19 -8.57
CA LEU A 99 26.37 -7.26 -7.58
C LEU A 99 26.81 -6.81 -6.17
N ARG A 100 27.95 -6.11 -6.07
CA ARG A 100 28.50 -5.65 -4.79
C ARG A 100 27.67 -4.56 -4.12
N ASP A 101 27.01 -3.72 -4.92
CA ASP A 101 26.13 -2.65 -4.40
C ASP A 101 24.79 -3.22 -3.94
N LEU A 102 24.27 -4.23 -4.65
CA LEU A 102 23.07 -4.98 -4.24
C LEU A 102 23.33 -5.82 -2.97
N GLU A 103 24.49 -6.48 -2.87
CA GLU A 103 24.90 -7.20 -1.65
C GLU A 103 25.01 -6.27 -0.44
N ARG A 104 25.57 -5.06 -0.61
CA ARG A 104 25.67 -4.07 0.48
C ARG A 104 24.29 -3.59 0.94
N LYS A 105 23.35 -3.39 0.01
CA LYS A 105 21.99 -2.94 0.31
C LYS A 105 21.14 -4.05 0.95
N ALA A 106 21.35 -5.30 0.55
CA ALA A 106 20.72 -6.47 1.16
C ALA A 106 21.23 -6.75 2.58
N LEU A 107 22.46 -6.34 2.93
CA LEU A 107 23.00 -6.48 4.29
C LEU A 107 22.39 -5.50 5.30
N GLN A 108 21.59 -4.53 4.86
CA GLN A 108 20.92 -3.56 5.71
C GLN A 108 19.50 -4.03 6.06
N VAL A 109 19.40 -5.20 6.69
CA VAL A 109 18.17 -5.73 7.28
C VAL A 109 18.27 -5.57 8.79
N GLY A 110 17.64 -4.54 9.33
CA GLY A 110 17.64 -4.28 10.78
C GLY A 110 17.23 -2.85 11.13
N THR A 111 15.96 -2.51 10.87
CA THR A 111 15.31 -1.38 11.56
C THR A 111 14.04 -1.92 12.23
N ASP A 112 14.03 -1.84 13.56
CA ASP A 112 13.05 -2.44 14.50
C ASP A 112 11.61 -1.92 14.38
N GLU A 113 11.35 -0.92 13.53
CA GLU A 113 10.07 -0.18 13.54
C GLU A 113 8.94 -0.76 12.67
N ASP A 114 9.21 -1.71 11.76
CA ASP A 114 8.20 -2.25 10.82
C ASP A 114 7.79 -3.70 11.12
N GLY A 115 7.39 -3.94 12.37
CA GLY A 115 6.62 -5.09 12.86
C GLY A 115 6.49 -6.32 11.95
N GLY A 116 7.24 -7.39 12.26
CA GLY A 116 7.01 -8.68 11.64
C GLY A 116 7.80 -9.80 12.30
N TYR A 117 7.17 -10.58 13.17
CA TYR A 117 7.63 -11.93 13.51
C TYR A 117 7.41 -12.87 12.31
N ALA A 118 8.03 -12.58 11.18
CA ALA A 118 8.31 -13.58 10.16
C ALA A 118 9.67 -14.16 10.53
N VAL A 119 9.70 -15.40 11.03
CA VAL A 119 10.95 -16.13 11.21
C VAL A 119 11.70 -16.08 9.88
N PRO A 120 12.89 -15.44 9.81
CA PRO A 120 13.63 -15.37 8.56
C PRO A 120 13.87 -16.79 8.04
N GLU A 121 13.77 -17.01 6.73
CA GLU A 121 14.00 -18.34 6.14
C GLU A 121 15.34 -18.95 6.58
N GLU A 122 16.33 -18.10 6.85
CA GLU A 122 17.62 -18.51 7.41
C GLU A 122 17.50 -19.21 8.77
N LEU A 123 16.59 -18.79 9.63
CA LEU A 123 16.36 -19.39 10.93
C LEU A 123 15.62 -20.74 10.82
N ASP A 124 14.65 -20.84 9.91
CA ASP A 124 13.98 -22.12 9.60
C ASP A 124 14.95 -23.15 9.00
N ARG A 125 15.80 -22.71 8.06
CA ARG A 125 16.90 -23.55 7.50
C ARG A 125 17.84 -24.05 8.59
N ASN A 126 18.22 -23.20 9.54
CA ASN A 126 19.08 -23.59 10.67
C ASN A 126 18.42 -24.63 11.58
N ILE A 127 17.11 -24.48 11.87
CA ILE A 127 16.35 -25.46 12.66
C ILE A 127 16.29 -26.80 11.93
N LEU A 128 16.00 -26.80 10.61
CA LEU A 128 15.96 -28.02 9.82
C LEU A 128 17.32 -28.75 9.78
N ASN A 129 18.42 -28.00 9.74
CA ASN A 129 19.77 -28.58 9.79
C ASN A 129 20.06 -29.20 11.16
N LEU A 130 19.76 -28.51 12.26
CA LEU A 130 19.96 -29.04 13.62
C LEU A 130 19.11 -30.31 13.87
N LEU A 131 17.87 -30.33 13.42
CA LEU A 131 16.97 -31.48 13.57
C LEU A 131 17.44 -32.73 12.81
N LYS A 132 18.26 -32.57 11.77
CA LYS A 132 18.84 -33.69 11.02
C LYS A 132 19.87 -34.45 11.86
N ASP A 133 20.59 -33.76 12.73
CA ASP A 133 21.63 -34.36 13.58
C ASP A 133 21.03 -35.02 14.82
N GLU A 134 19.91 -34.51 15.32
CA GLU A 134 19.22 -35.06 16.50
C GLU A 134 18.35 -36.28 16.18
N VAL A 135 17.69 -36.31 15.01
CA VAL A 135 16.74 -37.38 14.65
C VAL A 135 17.35 -38.33 13.62
N VAL A 136 17.80 -39.49 14.08
CA VAL A 136 18.44 -40.55 13.25
C VAL A 136 17.61 -40.92 12.00
N MET A 137 16.27 -41.00 12.12
CA MET A 137 15.41 -41.33 10.97
C MET A 137 15.45 -40.31 9.83
N ARG A 138 15.82 -39.04 10.11
CA ARG A 138 15.96 -38.00 9.07
C ARG A 138 17.25 -38.13 8.25
N GLN A 139 18.22 -38.92 8.73
CA GLN A 139 19.45 -39.21 8.00
C GLN A 139 19.23 -40.27 6.93
N GLU A 140 18.37 -41.26 7.22
CA GLU A 140 18.09 -42.40 6.33
C GLU A 140 16.90 -42.16 5.39
N ALA A 141 15.97 -41.27 5.75
CA ALA A 141 14.78 -40.96 4.96
C ALA A 141 14.91 -39.67 4.15
N THR A 142 14.20 -39.59 3.01
CA THR A 142 14.12 -38.36 2.21
C THR A 142 13.14 -37.38 2.86
N VAL A 143 13.64 -36.20 3.25
CA VAL A 143 12.81 -35.11 3.79
C VAL A 143 12.32 -34.24 2.62
N ILE A 144 11.00 -34.01 2.56
CA ILE A 144 10.36 -33.25 1.48
C ILE A 144 9.54 -32.13 2.10
N THR A 145 9.80 -30.90 1.70
CA THR A 145 8.99 -29.73 2.09
C THR A 145 7.71 -29.72 1.26
N VAL A 146 6.56 -29.71 1.92
CA VAL A 146 5.24 -29.67 1.27
C VAL A 146 4.50 -28.40 1.66
N GLY A 147 3.94 -27.71 0.67
CA GLY A 147 3.18 -26.47 0.87
C GLY A 147 1.67 -26.69 1.08
N GLY A 148 1.21 -27.94 1.14
CA GLY A 148 -0.19 -28.31 1.31
C GLY A 148 -0.35 -29.49 2.27
N SER A 149 -1.60 -29.86 2.59
CA SER A 149 -1.90 -30.90 3.58
C SER A 149 -1.49 -32.31 3.14
N ASP A 150 -1.44 -32.56 1.83
CA ASP A 150 -1.34 -33.90 1.27
C ASP A 150 -0.10 -34.04 0.37
N TYR A 151 0.65 -35.14 0.54
CA TYR A 151 1.75 -35.53 -0.33
C TYR A 151 1.42 -36.86 -1.04
N LYS A 152 1.37 -36.86 -2.38
CA LYS A 152 1.15 -38.05 -3.20
C LYS A 152 2.35 -38.28 -4.11
N LYS A 153 2.95 -39.47 -4.04
CA LYS A 153 4.05 -39.90 -4.91
C LYS A 153 3.60 -41.09 -5.74
N LEU A 154 3.73 -40.98 -7.06
CA LEU A 154 3.54 -42.14 -7.94
C LEU A 154 4.75 -43.07 -7.79
N VAL A 155 4.48 -44.33 -7.47
CA VAL A 155 5.48 -45.39 -7.40
C VAL A 155 5.10 -46.49 -8.37
N ASN A 156 6.07 -46.98 -9.15
CA ASN A 156 5.85 -48.14 -9.99
C ASN A 156 6.09 -49.41 -9.15
N LEU A 157 5.08 -50.26 -9.02
CA LEU A 157 5.11 -51.49 -8.22
C LEU A 157 5.63 -52.71 -9.00
N GLY A 158 5.88 -52.61 -10.31
CA GLY A 158 6.37 -53.73 -11.12
C GLY A 158 6.88 -53.32 -12.50
N GLY A 159 7.97 -53.94 -12.94
CA GLY A 159 8.55 -53.76 -14.27
C GLY A 159 7.70 -54.42 -15.38
N THR A 160 7.99 -54.09 -16.63
CA THR A 160 7.37 -54.70 -17.81
C THR A 160 7.52 -56.23 -17.77
N ALA A 161 6.40 -56.94 -17.66
CA ALA A 161 6.37 -58.39 -17.81
C ALA A 161 6.55 -58.73 -19.29
N SER A 162 7.64 -59.43 -19.63
CA SER A 162 7.87 -60.00 -20.96
C SER A 162 7.85 -61.53 -20.86
N GLY A 163 7.08 -62.17 -21.74
CA GLY A 163 7.12 -63.62 -21.96
C GLY A 163 7.21 -63.90 -23.45
N TRP A 164 8.05 -64.87 -23.83
CA TRP A 164 8.08 -65.36 -25.21
C TRP A 164 6.89 -66.30 -25.43
N VAL A 165 6.11 -66.03 -26.46
CA VAL A 165 5.01 -66.91 -26.90
C VAL A 165 5.62 -67.98 -27.80
N GLY A 166 5.47 -69.24 -27.42
CA GLY A 166 5.84 -70.41 -28.22
C GLY A 166 4.70 -70.87 -29.12
#